data_AF-A0A4Y1MQM2-F1
#
_entry.id   AF-A0A4Y1MQM2-F1
#
_cell.length_a   1.000
_cell.length_b   1.000
_cell.length_c   1.000
_cell.angle_alpha   90.00
_cell.angle_beta   90.00
_cell.angle_gamma   90.00
#
_symmetry.space_group_name_H-M   'P 1'
#
loop_
_entity.id
_entity.type
_entity.pdbx_description
1 polymer ?
#
loop_
_entity_poly.entity_id
_entity_poly.type
_entity_poly.pdbx_seq_one_letter_code
_entity_poly.pdbx_strand_id
1 'polypeptide(L)' 'MTARKPYPSDVSDEEWGLVAPYLTLLSEQAGQREHSLREVFNGLRYVVKTGAP' A
#
# COMPACT_ATOMS: atom_id res chain seq x y z
N MET A 1 -0.45 11.29 17.99
CA MET A 1 -0.63 10.26 16.96
C MET A 1 0.42 9.20 17.19
N THR A 2 0.04 7.96 17.51
CA THR A 2 1.00 6.88 17.70
C THR A 2 1.62 6.56 16.34
N ALA A 3 2.95 6.44 16.27
CA ALA A 3 3.62 6.06 15.04
C ALA A 3 3.11 4.69 14.56
N ARG A 4 2.79 4.58 13.26
CA ARG A 4 2.39 3.32 12.63
C ARG A 4 3.50 2.28 12.82
N LYS A 5 3.12 1.06 13.20
CA LYS A 5 4.03 -0.09 13.15
C LYS A 5 4.05 -0.66 11.73
N PRO A 6 5.20 -0.67 11.03
CA PRO A 6 5.29 -1.19 9.67
C PRO A 6 5.07 -2.71 9.61
N TYR A 7 4.59 -3.22 8.47
CA TYR A 7 4.63 -4.66 8.23
C TYR A 7 6.07 -5.06 7.86
N PRO A 8 6.51 -6.28 8.21
CA PRO A 8 7.81 -6.80 7.77
C PRO A 8 7.96 -6.85 6.23
N SER A 9 6.84 -6.80 5.50
CA SER A 9 6.78 -6.80 4.05
C SER A 9 6.36 -5.45 3.46
N ASP A 10 6.51 -4.35 4.19
CA ASP A 10 6.35 -3.02 3.59
C ASP A 10 7.37 -2.85 2.44
N VAL A 11 6.96 -2.15 1.39
CA VAL A 11 7.88 -1.85 0.27
C VAL A 11 8.75 -0.63 0.55
N SER A 12 9.98 -0.67 0.04
CA SER A 12 10.90 0.48 0.06
C SER A 12 10.38 1.62 -0.83
N ASP A 13 10.98 2.81 -0.72
CA ASP A 13 10.60 3.94 -1.57
C ASP A 13 10.92 3.69 -3.06
N GLU A 14 12.00 2.96 -3.33
CA GLU A 14 12.37 2.54 -4.68
C GLU A 14 11.36 1.55 -5.27
N GLU A 15 11.01 0.51 -4.51
CA GLU A 15 9.96 -0.46 -4.91
C GLU A 15 8.61 0.25 -5.09
N TRP A 16 8.28 1.20 -4.20
CA TRP A 16 7.07 2.00 -4.30
C TRP A 16 7.04 2.84 -5.59
N GLY A 17 8.17 3.44 -5.99
CA GLY A 17 8.29 4.19 -7.23
C GLY A 17 7.94 3.38 -8.48
N LEU A 18 8.17 2.06 -8.45
CA LEU A 18 7.81 1.15 -9.54
C LEU A 18 6.32 0.76 -9.53
N VAL A 19 5.73 0.59 -8.34
CA VAL A 19 4.34 0.11 -8.19
C VAL A 19 3.31 1.24 -8.27
N ALA A 20 3.62 2.41 -7.70
CA ALA A 20 2.68 3.52 -7.56
C ALA A 20 2.00 3.92 -8.88
N PRO A 21 2.70 4.03 -10.04
CA PRO A 21 2.06 4.43 -11.29
C PRO A 21 0.92 3.51 -11.72
N TYR A 22 0.98 2.22 -11.39
CA TYR A 22 -0.08 1.25 -11.72
C TYR A 22 -1.30 1.39 -10.81
N LEU A 23 -1.09 1.80 -9.56
CA LEU A 23 -2.17 2.03 -8.59
C LEU A 23 -2.84 3.40 -8.78
N THR A 24 -2.14 4.34 -9.42
CA THR A 24 -2.63 5.72 -9.67
C THR A 24 -3.37 5.86 -11.00
N LEU A 25 -3.75 4.77 -11.66
CA LEU A 25 -4.53 4.82 -12.90
C LEU A 25 -5.99 5.24 -12.67
N LEU A 26 -6.47 5.18 -11.42
CA LEU A 26 -7.79 5.67 -11.04
C LEU A 26 -7.78 7.19 -10.83
N SER A 27 -8.89 7.84 -11.17
CA SER A 27 -9.13 9.27 -10.88
C SER A 27 -8.86 9.58 -9.39
N GLU A 28 -8.28 10.74 -9.12
CA GLU A 28 -8.00 11.19 -7.76
C GLU A 28 -9.26 11.39 -6.91
N GLN A 29 -10.42 11.57 -7.56
CA GLN A 29 -11.72 11.74 -6.92
C GLN A 29 -12.43 10.40 -6.65
N ALA A 30 -11.84 9.27 -7.04
CA ALA A 30 -12.42 7.96 -6.76
C ALA A 30 -12.43 7.68 -5.26
N GLY A 31 -13.51 7.12 -4.71
CA GLY A 31 -13.63 6.84 -3.27
C GLY A 31 -12.51 5.94 -2.71
N GLN A 32 -11.93 5.07 -3.55
CA GLN A 32 -10.76 4.25 -3.19
C GLN A 32 -9.52 5.08 -2.83
N ARG A 33 -9.46 6.36 -3.25
CA ARG A 33 -8.38 7.31 -2.96
C ARG A 33 -8.51 7.99 -1.59
N GLU A 34 -9.58 7.72 -0.84
CA GLU A 34 -9.70 8.14 0.57
C GLU A 34 -8.67 7.45 1.47
N HIS A 35 -8.15 6.29 1.05
CA HIS A 35 -7.12 5.55 1.76
C HIS A 35 -5.74 5.72 1.11
N SER A 36 -4.69 5.65 1.92
CA SER A 36 -3.32 5.62 1.40
C SER A 36 -3.10 4.36 0.59
N LEU A 37 -2.89 4.52 -0.73
CA LEU A 37 -2.61 3.41 -1.63
C LEU A 37 -1.40 2.58 -1.20
N ARG A 38 -0.37 3.23 -0.63
CA ARG A 38 0.82 2.54 -0.13
C ARG A 38 0.50 1.66 1.07
N GLU A 39 -0.32 2.15 1.98
CA GLU A 39 -0.71 1.39 3.17
C GLU A 39 -1.59 0.19 2.82
N VAL A 40 -2.55 0.39 1.89
CA VAL A 40 -3.38 -0.70 1.37
C VAL A 40 -2.53 -1.74 0.66
N PHE A 41 -1.58 -1.31 -0.19
CA PHE A 41 -0.68 -2.21 -0.90
C PHE A 41 0.22 -2.99 0.06
N ASN A 42 0.81 -2.33 1.06
CA ASN A 42 1.63 -2.96 2.09
C ASN A 42 0.85 -4.03 2.87
N GLY A 43 -0.39 -3.72 3.26
CA GLY A 43 -1.29 -4.67 3.92
C GLY A 43 -1.63 -5.86 3.03
N LEU A 44 -2.01 -5.63 1.77
CA LEU A 44 -2.31 -6.69 0.81
C LEU A 44 -1.09 -7.58 0.55
N ARG A 45 0.09 -6.98 0.38
CA ARG A 45 1.36 -7.71 0.20
C ARG A 45 1.67 -8.59 1.39
N TYR A 46 1.41 -8.10 2.61
CA TYR A 46 1.57 -8.89 3.83
C TYR A 46 0.62 -10.10 3.85
N VAL A 47 -0.67 -9.90 3.55
CA VAL A 47 -1.66 -10.98 3.45
C VAL A 47 -1.23 -12.04 2.44
N VAL A 48 -0.85 -11.63 1.22
CA VAL A 48 -0.39 -12.55 0.17
C VAL A 48 0.89 -13.30 0.58
N LYS A 49 1.83 -12.64 1.25
CA LYS A 49 3.10 -13.26 1.68
C LYS A 49 2.93 -14.23 2.85
N THR A 50 2.00 -13.98 3.76
CA THR A 50 1.92 -14.70 5.04
C THR A 50 0.69 -15.60 5.15
N GLY A 51 -0.30 -15.44 4.29
CA GLY A 51 -1.60 -16.10 4.42
C GLY A 51 -2.42 -15.58 5.60
N ALA A 52 -2.09 -14.41 6.14
CA ALA A 52 -2.86 -13.79 7.23
C ALA A 52 -4.31 -13.52 6.79
N PRO A 53 -5.31 -13.77 7.66
CA PRO A 53 -6.72 -13.51 7.38
C PRO A 53 -7.05 -12.01 7.26
#